data_AF-A0A1H7P1R8-F1
#
_entry.id   AF-A0A1H7P1R8-F1
#
_cell.length_a   1.000
_cell.length_b   1.000
_cell.length_c   1.000
_cell.angle_alpha   90.00
_cell.angle_beta   90.00
_cell.angle_gamma   90.00
#
_symmetry.space_group_name_H-M   'P 1'
#
loop_
_entity.id
_entity.type
_entity.pdbx_description
1 polymer ?
#
loop_
_entity_poly.entity_id
_entity_poly.type
_entity_poly.pdbx_seq_one_letter_code
_entity_poly.pdbx_strand_id
1 'polypeptide(L)'
;MAYNHKDLDNIPRRSSRVNSQSFDYSLDFKKINFRERPELYRIGRGEQGVLLVEPYKSEILPFWKFADEDKARESSNKIYQLFLKYLAVDDFVGADMARKFLQMGYTRARRYANHKGGKKYKGPVPNDKKV
;
A
#
# COMPACT_ATOMS: atom_id res chain seq x y z
N MET A 1 -31.72 22.21 4.54
CA MET A 1 -31.14 22.92 3.40
C MET A 1 -30.12 22.00 2.76
N ALA A 2 -30.41 21.49 1.55
CA ALA A 2 -29.59 20.47 0.90
C ALA A 2 -28.32 21.11 0.33
N TYR A 3 -27.16 20.56 0.68
CA TYR A 3 -25.86 21.03 0.19
C TYR A 3 -25.69 20.58 -1.27
N ASN A 4 -25.37 21.52 -2.16
CA ASN A 4 -25.29 21.28 -3.59
C ASN A 4 -23.97 20.56 -3.91
N HIS A 5 -24.02 19.48 -4.71
CA HIS A 5 -22.86 18.64 -4.99
C HIS A 5 -21.71 19.35 -5.74
N LYS A 6 -21.99 20.55 -6.29
CA LYS A 6 -21.06 21.43 -7.01
C LYS A 6 -20.16 22.27 -6.09
N ASP A 7 -20.46 22.35 -4.79
CA ASP A 7 -19.71 23.17 -3.84
C ASP A 7 -18.47 22.45 -3.27
N LEU A 8 -18.34 21.14 -3.52
CA LEU A 8 -17.19 20.33 -3.11
C LEU A 8 -15.93 20.56 -3.99
N ASP A 9 -16.11 21.11 -5.19
CA ASP A 9 -15.01 21.38 -6.12
C ASP A 9 -14.25 22.68 -5.80
N ASN A 10 -14.84 23.56 -4.98
CA ASN A 10 -14.26 24.86 -4.60
C ASN A 10 -13.54 24.86 -3.24
N ILE A 11 -13.29 23.68 -2.65
CA ILE A 11 -12.52 23.60 -1.40
C ILE A 11 -11.03 23.80 -1.74
N PRO A 12 -10.36 24.85 -1.22
CA PRO A 12 -8.95 25.09 -1.48
C PRO A 12 -8.13 23.93 -0.90
N ARG A 13 -7.68 23.03 -1.78
CA ARG A 13 -6.78 21.94 -1.40
C ARG A 13 -5.40 22.55 -1.15
N ARG A 14 -4.78 22.18 -0.03
CA ARG A 14 -3.41 22.60 0.27
C ARG A 14 -2.52 22.13 -0.88
N SER A 15 -1.95 23.06 -1.65
CA SER A 15 -0.98 22.74 -2.68
C SER A 15 0.13 21.92 -2.03
N SER A 16 0.27 20.66 -2.45
CA SER A 16 1.33 19.80 -1.93
C SER A 16 2.65 20.44 -2.34
N ARG A 17 3.40 20.95 -1.35
CA ARG A 17 4.70 21.64 -1.55
C ARG A 17 5.77 20.77 -2.24
N VAL A 18 5.49 19.49 -2.46
CA VAL A 18 6.41 18.59 -3.15
C VAL A 18 5.66 17.86 -4.26
N ASN A 19 5.89 18.29 -5.50
CA ASN A 19 5.50 17.54 -6.68
C ASN A 19 6.60 16.49 -6.90
N SER A 20 6.42 15.29 -6.34
CA SER A 20 7.40 14.22 -6.49
C SER A 20 7.18 13.49 -7.81
N GLN A 21 7.98 13.82 -8.82
CA GLN A 21 8.07 13.07 -10.08
C GLN A 21 8.78 11.70 -9.91
N SER A 22 8.83 11.16 -8.68
CA SER A 22 9.63 9.98 -8.35
C SER A 22 9.06 8.67 -8.89
N PHE A 23 7.76 8.64 -9.22
CA PHE A 23 7.09 7.46 -9.72
C PHE A 23 6.33 7.83 -10.99
N ASP A 24 6.73 7.24 -12.11
CA ASP A 24 6.15 7.51 -13.42
C ASP A 24 4.86 6.71 -13.60
N TYR A 25 3.72 7.41 -13.45
CA TYR A 25 2.40 6.83 -13.64
C TYR A 25 1.95 6.79 -15.12
N SER A 26 2.76 7.29 -16.06
CA SER A 26 2.42 7.27 -17.49
C SER A 26 2.60 5.90 -18.14
N LEU A 27 3.35 5.00 -17.49
CA LEU A 27 3.55 3.62 -17.95
C LEU A 27 2.26 2.79 -17.90
N ASP A 28 2.08 1.90 -18.87
CA ASP A 28 0.98 0.92 -18.86
C ASP A 28 1.35 -0.31 -18.01
N PHE A 29 1.28 -0.13 -16.68
CA PHE A 29 1.61 -1.18 -15.68
C PHE A 29 0.85 -2.50 -15.90
N LYS A 30 -0.28 -2.51 -16.60
CA LYS A 30 -1.05 -3.73 -16.88
C LYS A 30 -0.41 -4.62 -17.93
N LYS A 31 0.45 -4.06 -18.79
CA LYS A 31 1.11 -4.78 -19.89
C LYS A 31 2.61 -4.98 -19.65
N ILE A 32 3.16 -4.42 -18.59
CA ILE A 32 4.60 -4.52 -18.27
C ILE A 32 4.82 -5.66 -17.29
N ASN A 33 5.71 -6.57 -17.65
CA ASN A 33 6.33 -7.51 -16.71
C ASN A 33 7.62 -6.89 -16.17
N PHE A 34 7.63 -6.46 -14.91
CA PHE A 34 8.80 -5.82 -14.29
C PHE A 34 9.91 -6.79 -13.91
N ARG A 35 9.66 -8.10 -13.95
CA ARG A 35 10.73 -9.11 -13.86
C ARG A 35 11.54 -9.16 -15.15
N GLU A 36 10.87 -9.04 -16.28
CA GLU A 36 11.51 -9.02 -17.61
C GLU A 36 12.07 -7.63 -17.96
N ARG A 37 11.48 -6.57 -17.42
CA ARG A 37 11.85 -5.17 -17.66
C ARG A 37 12.14 -4.40 -16.37
N PRO A 38 13.14 -4.82 -15.57
CA PRO A 38 13.45 -4.19 -14.29
C PRO A 38 13.92 -2.74 -14.42
N GLU A 39 14.44 -2.32 -15.59
CA GLU A 39 14.89 -0.95 -15.87
C GLU A 39 13.77 0.08 -15.88
N LEU A 40 12.52 -0.36 -16.11
CA LEU A 40 11.33 0.49 -16.03
C LEU A 40 10.88 0.72 -14.59
N TYR A 41 11.41 -0.06 -13.63
CA TYR A 41 11.05 0.08 -12.23
C TYR A 41 11.68 1.34 -11.62
N ARG A 42 10.87 2.11 -10.88
CA ARG A 42 11.32 3.27 -10.11
C ARG A 42 10.79 3.19 -8.68
N ILE A 43 11.65 3.51 -7.72
CA ILE A 43 11.27 3.53 -6.31
C ILE A 43 10.46 4.81 -6.04
N GLY A 44 9.14 4.67 -5.94
CA GLY A 44 8.26 5.76 -5.53
C GLY A 44 8.44 6.16 -4.06
N ARG A 45 7.96 7.36 -3.69
CA ARG A 45 7.98 7.80 -2.29
C ARG A 45 6.98 6.99 -1.46
N GLY A 46 7.41 6.53 -0.29
CA GLY A 46 6.63 5.57 0.50
C GLY A 46 6.34 4.30 -0.30
N GLU A 47 5.15 3.75 -0.10
CA GLU A 47 4.69 2.51 -0.74
C GLU A 47 4.00 2.76 -2.10
N GLN A 48 4.25 3.91 -2.73
CA GLN A 48 3.79 4.19 -4.10
C GLN A 48 4.20 3.07 -5.08
N GLY A 49 3.25 2.69 -5.94
CA GLY A 49 3.46 1.70 -6.99
C GLY A 49 3.37 0.24 -6.55
N VAL A 50 3.35 -0.05 -5.25
CA VAL A 50 3.45 -1.43 -4.71
C VAL A 50 2.34 -2.37 -5.20
N LEU A 51 1.15 -1.83 -5.48
CA LEU A 51 0.00 -2.59 -6.01
C LEU A 51 -0.15 -2.51 -7.53
N LEU A 52 0.88 -2.05 -8.25
CA LEU A 52 0.87 -1.92 -9.71
C LEU A 52 1.95 -2.77 -10.39
N VAL A 53 2.97 -3.19 -9.65
CA VAL A 53 4.17 -3.82 -10.21
C VAL A 53 3.99 -5.34 -10.29
N GLU A 54 3.72 -5.84 -11.50
CA GLU A 54 3.59 -7.27 -11.81
C GLU A 54 4.93 -7.87 -12.26
N PRO A 55 5.18 -9.17 -11.99
CA PRO A 55 4.29 -10.17 -11.39
C PRO A 55 4.30 -10.16 -9.85
N TYR A 56 5.19 -9.37 -9.25
CA TYR A 56 5.47 -9.41 -7.81
C TYR A 56 4.25 -9.10 -6.94
N LYS A 57 3.40 -8.15 -7.36
CA LYS A 57 2.12 -7.91 -6.67
C LYS A 57 1.30 -9.20 -6.59
N SER A 58 1.11 -9.89 -7.72
CA SER A 58 0.30 -11.11 -7.76
C SER A 58 0.93 -12.27 -6.97
N GLU A 59 2.25 -12.33 -6.90
CA GLU A 59 2.96 -13.33 -6.11
C GLU A 59 2.87 -13.08 -4.60
N ILE A 60 2.93 -11.81 -4.17
CA ILE A 60 3.03 -11.45 -2.74
C ILE A 60 1.65 -11.21 -2.11
N LEU A 61 0.74 -10.54 -2.81
CA LEU A 61 -0.56 -10.10 -2.29
C LEU A 61 -1.42 -11.23 -1.66
N PRO A 62 -1.47 -12.47 -2.20
CA PRO A 62 -2.25 -13.57 -1.60
C PRO A 62 -1.84 -13.90 -0.16
N PHE A 63 -0.59 -13.63 0.21
CA PHE A 63 -0.05 -13.88 1.54
C PHE A 63 -0.20 -12.70 2.50
N TRP A 64 -0.73 -11.55 2.05
CA TRP A 64 -0.74 -10.33 2.86
C TRP A 64 -1.98 -10.24 3.77
N LYS A 65 -1.95 -10.91 4.93
CA LYS A 65 -3.06 -10.94 5.90
C LYS A 65 -2.61 -10.43 7.28
N PHE A 66 -2.82 -9.15 7.55
CA PHE A 66 -2.41 -8.52 8.83
C PHE A 66 -3.62 -8.08 9.68
N ALA A 67 -4.62 -8.95 9.81
CA ALA A 67 -5.86 -8.63 10.53
C ALA A 67 -5.79 -8.90 12.04
N ASP A 68 -4.96 -9.85 12.44
CA ASP A 68 -4.76 -10.29 13.81
C ASP A 68 -3.32 -10.83 13.95
N GLU A 69 -2.90 -11.18 15.17
CA GLU A 69 -1.53 -11.58 15.48
C GLU A 69 -1.11 -12.84 14.71
N ASP A 70 -1.95 -13.88 14.72
CA ASP A 70 -1.65 -15.16 14.09
C ASP A 70 -1.49 -15.01 12.57
N LYS A 71 -2.45 -14.33 11.92
CA LYS A 71 -2.35 -14.05 10.48
C LYS A 71 -1.15 -13.16 10.15
N ALA A 72 -0.86 -12.16 10.99
CA ALA A 72 0.29 -11.29 10.79
C ALA A 72 1.62 -12.06 10.87
N ARG A 73 1.74 -13.02 11.80
CA ARG A 73 2.90 -13.90 11.94
C ARG A 73 3.06 -14.79 10.71
N GLU A 74 2.00 -15.45 10.27
CA GLU A 74 2.03 -16.29 9.06
C GLU A 74 2.41 -15.47 7.82
N SER A 75 1.75 -14.32 7.64
CA SER A 75 1.94 -13.43 6.49
C SER A 75 3.36 -12.87 6.43
N SER A 76 3.86 -12.34 7.56
CA SER A 76 5.23 -11.78 7.62
C SER A 76 6.28 -12.85 7.34
N ASN A 77 6.14 -14.05 7.90
CA ASN A 77 7.04 -15.16 7.61
C ASN A 77 7.02 -15.53 6.12
N LYS A 78 5.84 -15.70 5.50
CA LYS A 78 5.75 -16.04 4.07
C LYS A 78 6.36 -14.98 3.17
N ILE A 79 6.06 -13.70 3.42
CA ILE A 79 6.58 -12.59 2.60
C ILE A 79 8.09 -12.41 2.83
N TYR A 80 8.58 -12.63 4.05
CA TYR A 80 10.02 -12.62 4.32
C TYR A 80 10.75 -13.74 3.58
N GLN A 81 10.16 -14.93 3.48
CA GLN A 81 10.74 -16.00 2.65
C GLN A 81 10.74 -15.64 1.16
N LEU A 82 9.71 -14.96 0.65
CA LEU A 82 9.74 -14.42 -0.73
C LEU A 82 10.85 -13.38 -0.91
N PHE A 83 11.01 -12.46 0.04
CA PHE A 83 12.10 -11.49 0.04
C PHE A 83 13.47 -12.16 -0.08
N LEU A 84 13.74 -13.17 0.76
CA LEU A 84 15.01 -13.91 0.71
C LEU A 84 15.19 -14.66 -0.62
N LYS A 85 14.11 -15.22 -1.19
CA LYS A 85 14.16 -15.88 -2.50
C LYS A 85 14.52 -14.91 -3.62
N TYR A 86 13.93 -13.71 -3.64
CA TYR A 86 14.28 -12.70 -4.64
C TYR A 86 15.72 -12.23 -4.48
N LEU A 87 16.19 -12.01 -3.25
CA LEU A 87 17.59 -11.66 -2.99
C LEU A 87 18.57 -12.74 -3.46
N ALA A 88 18.24 -14.01 -3.26
CA ALA A 88 19.11 -15.13 -3.64
C ALA A 88 19.33 -15.26 -5.16
N VAL A 89 18.49 -14.61 -5.98
CA VAL A 89 18.60 -14.59 -7.43
C VAL A 89 18.87 -13.17 -7.97
N ASP A 90 19.33 -12.27 -7.11
CA ASP A 90 19.62 -10.86 -7.43
C ASP A 90 18.42 -10.09 -8.05
N ASP A 91 17.20 -10.51 -7.73
CA ASP A 91 15.96 -9.86 -8.16
C ASP A 91 15.63 -8.68 -7.24
N PHE A 92 16.23 -7.53 -7.54
CA PHE A 92 16.06 -6.29 -6.79
C PHE A 92 14.60 -5.83 -6.71
N VAL A 93 13.86 -5.90 -7.83
CA VAL A 93 12.47 -5.40 -7.89
C VAL A 93 11.57 -6.25 -7.02
N GLY A 94 11.69 -7.58 -7.10
CA GLY A 94 10.97 -8.49 -6.24
C GLY A 94 11.29 -8.32 -4.76
N ALA A 95 12.58 -8.16 -4.44
CA ALA A 95 13.02 -7.92 -3.07
C ALA A 95 12.44 -6.60 -2.53
N ASP A 96 12.47 -5.50 -3.29
CA ASP A 96 11.89 -4.23 -2.83
C ASP A 96 10.35 -4.31 -2.69
N MET A 97 9.66 -5.00 -3.59
CA MET A 97 8.21 -5.24 -3.45
C MET A 97 7.90 -6.01 -2.17
N ALA A 98 8.58 -7.11 -1.90
CA ALA A 98 8.38 -7.89 -0.67
C ALA A 98 8.64 -7.04 0.59
N ARG A 99 9.71 -6.24 0.58
CA ARG A 99 10.03 -5.28 1.66
C ARG A 99 8.91 -4.25 1.87
N LYS A 100 8.36 -3.65 0.80
CA LYS A 100 7.24 -2.70 0.89
C LYS A 100 5.97 -3.36 1.43
N PHE A 101 5.64 -4.59 1.01
CA PHE A 101 4.51 -5.35 1.55
C PHE A 101 4.69 -5.63 3.05
N LEU A 102 5.89 -6.00 3.52
CA LEU A 102 6.19 -6.14 4.95
C LEU A 102 5.99 -4.83 5.70
N GLN A 103 6.46 -3.70 5.15
CA GLN A 103 6.30 -2.36 5.75
C GLN A 103 4.83 -1.95 5.89
N MET A 104 4.01 -2.18 4.84
CA MET A 104 2.56 -1.99 4.91
C MET A 104 1.93 -2.89 5.97
N GLY A 105 2.36 -4.16 6.03
CA GLY A 105 1.85 -5.17 6.97
C GLY A 105 2.12 -4.79 8.42
N TYR A 106 3.34 -4.35 8.71
CA TYR A 106 3.75 -3.84 10.01
C TYR A 106 2.86 -2.68 10.49
N THR A 107 2.63 -1.69 9.61
CA THR A 107 1.79 -0.54 9.92
C THR A 107 0.35 -0.98 10.25
N ARG A 108 -0.19 -1.93 9.48
CA ARG A 108 -1.54 -2.47 9.70
C ARG A 108 -1.63 -3.25 11.01
N ALA A 109 -0.68 -4.15 11.28
CA ALA A 109 -0.64 -4.94 12.51
C ALA A 109 -0.54 -4.04 13.75
N ARG A 110 0.35 -3.05 13.73
CA ARG A 110 0.50 -2.07 14.83
C ARG A 110 -0.81 -1.31 15.08
N ARG A 111 -1.50 -0.89 14.01
CA ARG A 111 -2.80 -0.20 14.14
C ARG A 111 -3.83 -1.08 14.83
N TYR A 112 -3.91 -2.36 14.48
CA TYR A 112 -4.90 -3.30 15.02
C TYR A 112 -4.58 -3.77 16.44
N ALA A 113 -3.29 -3.91 16.78
CA ALA A 113 -2.87 -4.13 18.17
C ALA A 113 -3.27 -2.95 19.07
N ASN A 114 -3.10 -1.72 18.61
CA ASN A 114 -3.37 -0.51 19.39
C ASN A 114 -4.86 -0.12 19.46
N HIS A 115 -5.70 -0.59 18.53
CA HIS A 115 -7.11 -0.22 18.45
C HIS A 115 -8.00 -1.46 18.31
N LYS A 116 -8.11 -2.27 19.38
CA LYS A 116 -8.98 -3.47 19.43
C LYS A 116 -10.48 -3.18 19.20
N GLY A 117 -10.92 -1.93 19.18
CA GLY A 117 -12.34 -1.55 19.26
C GLY A 117 -13.05 -1.15 17.97
N GLY A 118 -12.36 -0.98 16.83
CA GLY A 118 -12.97 -0.56 15.55
C GLY A 118 -13.73 0.79 15.56
N LYS A 119 -13.88 1.42 16.73
CA LYS A 119 -14.59 2.67 16.92
C LYS A 119 -13.61 3.83 16.73
N LYS A 120 -13.77 4.55 15.63
CA LYS A 120 -13.07 5.81 15.35
C LYS A 120 -13.39 6.90 16.40
N TYR A 121 -14.47 6.71 17.18
CA TYR A 121 -14.93 7.64 18.22
C TYR A 121 -15.28 6.90 19.52
N LYS A 122 -14.97 7.49 20.68
CA LYS A 122 -15.63 7.08 21.93
C LYS A 122 -17.06 7.65 21.91
N GLY A 123 -18.05 6.82 21.58
CA GLY A 123 -19.46 7.22 21.52
C GLY A 123 -20.08 7.10 20.11
N PRO A 124 -21.39 7.38 19.97
CA PRO A 124 -22.06 7.36 18.68
C PRO A 124 -21.41 8.35 17.70
N VAL A 125 -21.38 7.98 16.42
CA VAL A 125 -20.87 8.87 15.36
C VAL A 125 -21.69 10.16 15.39
N PRO A 126 -21.05 11.35 15.50
CA PRO A 126 -21.74 12.63 15.45
C PRO A 126 -22.65 12.72 14.20
N ASN A 127 -23.86 13.24 14.35
CA ASN A 127 -24.89 13.22 13.30
C ASN A 127 -24.43 13.97 12.03
N ASP A 128 -23.53 14.93 12.18
CA ASP A 128 -22.84 15.70 11.12
C ASP A 128 -21.84 14.88 10.29
N LYS A 129 -21.54 13.63 10.69
CA LYS A 129 -20.57 12.74 10.03
C LYS A 129 -21.14 11.37 9.64
N LYS A 130 -22.46 11.19 9.75
CA LYS A 130 -23.15 10.03 9.18
C LYS A 130 -23.29 10.28 7.68
N VAL A 131 -22.68 9.42 6.87
CA VAL A 131 -22.79 9.42 5.40
C VAL A 131 -24.10 8.74 5.03
#